data_AF-A0A9N9U9G1-F1
#
_entry.id   AF-A0A9N9U9G1-F1
#
_cell.length_a   1.000
_cell.length_b   1.000
_cell.length_c   1.000
_cell.angle_alpha   90.00
_cell.angle_beta   90.00
_cell.angle_gamma   90.00
#
_symmetry.space_group_name_H-M   'P 1'
#
loop_
_entity.id
_entity.type
_entity.pdbx_description
1 polymer ?
#
loop_
_entity_poly.entity_id
_entity_poly.type
_entity_poly.pdbx_seq_one_letter_code
_entity_poly.pdbx_strand_id
1 'polypeptide(L)'
;MAARNSDQALEQKSLYLRVRATHFLRERLNDPSMATDQATLASILMLAQVDMCSGDCIEFETHLKAAVAILRGRHNEQSVNRYYFEQRLVWLDLISSTSSARAPNFTVKEINMALHRHSNADGREWSYDVFPCPIDLFEMLVDVTMLYKSHPNRDDPTEKELEHVDYMMGRLRKWESRRTLSGSRKHMVEGWRFGIMVYLAQLFPTTSKTVQRSHLTSQVLHHAKLIHPVSSWSYSLLWPIFQAGVALDSGQLLEKDCIRSRLKQAYEAVGCSHFRNAADTLELVWEKRTNGDLAANGSYGRTIMLA
;
A
#
# COMPACT_ATOMS: atom_id res chain seq x y z
N MET A 1 -18.58 -2.08 11.00
CA MET A 1 -19.91 -2.28 11.63
C MET A 1 -20.06 -1.52 12.95
N ALA A 2 -19.19 -1.73 13.95
CA ALA A 2 -19.27 -1.02 15.23
C ALA A 2 -19.10 0.51 15.08
N ALA A 3 -18.02 0.95 14.40
CA ALA A 3 -17.79 2.37 14.07
C ALA A 3 -18.85 3.00 13.14
N ARG A 4 -19.62 2.18 12.42
CA ARG A 4 -20.69 2.65 11.51
C ARG A 4 -21.99 2.94 12.26
N ASN A 5 -22.25 2.21 13.35
CA ASN A 5 -23.50 2.27 14.09
C ASN A 5 -23.33 2.85 15.51
N SER A 6 -22.11 3.28 15.89
CA SER A 6 -21.77 3.71 17.25
C SER A 6 -22.23 2.71 18.33
N ASP A 7 -22.13 1.42 17.99
CA ASP A 7 -22.57 0.33 18.87
C ASP A 7 -21.51 0.06 19.93
N GLN A 8 -21.67 0.72 21.09
CA GLN A 8 -20.74 0.64 22.21
C GLN A 8 -20.48 -0.80 22.68
N ALA A 9 -21.49 -1.67 22.61
CA ALA A 9 -21.34 -3.07 23.03
C ALA A 9 -20.46 -3.87 22.06
N LEU A 10 -20.64 -3.65 20.75
CA LEU A 10 -19.77 -4.25 19.73
C LEU A 10 -18.35 -3.68 19.79
N GLU A 11 -18.19 -2.38 20.06
CA GLU A 11 -16.87 -1.76 20.25
C GLU A 11 -16.14 -2.36 21.45
N GLN A 12 -16.81 -2.47 22.59
CA GLN A 12 -16.24 -3.07 23.80
C GLN A 12 -15.88 -4.55 23.59
N LYS A 13 -16.73 -5.32 22.91
CA LYS A 13 -16.45 -6.71 22.55
C LYS A 13 -15.25 -6.82 21.60
N SER A 14 -15.15 -5.93 20.61
CA SER A 14 -14.02 -5.88 19.67
C SER A 14 -12.71 -5.57 20.40
N LEU A 15 -12.72 -4.61 21.33
CA LEU A 15 -11.55 -4.27 22.15
C LEU A 15 -11.13 -5.46 23.03
N TYR A 16 -12.08 -6.09 23.72
CA TYR A 16 -11.82 -7.28 24.52
C TYR A 16 -11.17 -8.41 23.70
N LEU A 17 -11.69 -8.68 22.49
CA LEU A 17 -11.14 -9.70 21.61
C LEU A 17 -9.72 -9.34 21.11
N ARG A 18 -9.46 -8.07 20.76
CA ARG A 18 -8.10 -7.61 20.39
C ARG A 18 -7.11 -7.83 21.53
N VAL A 19 -7.42 -7.37 22.73
CA VAL A 19 -6.55 -7.52 23.91
C VAL A 19 -6.23 -9.00 24.18
N ARG A 20 -7.26 -9.86 24.14
CA ARG A 20 -7.09 -11.29 24.37
C ARG A 20 -6.27 -11.97 23.26
N ALA A 21 -6.47 -11.58 22.00
CA ALA A 21 -5.66 -12.09 20.88
C ALA A 21 -4.19 -11.67 20.99
N THR A 22 -3.92 -10.42 21.36
CA THR A 22 -2.55 -9.93 21.61
C THR A 22 -1.89 -10.66 22.77
N HIS A 23 -2.63 -10.93 23.85
CA HIS A 23 -2.14 -11.72 24.97
C HIS A 23 -1.72 -13.14 24.54
N PHE A 24 -2.60 -13.87 23.86
CA PHE A 24 -2.29 -15.21 23.36
C PHE A 24 -1.14 -15.21 22.37
N LEU A 25 -1.04 -14.19 21.51
CA LEU A 25 0.10 -14.05 20.62
C LEU A 25 1.41 -13.93 21.40
N ARG A 26 1.45 -13.08 22.45
CA ARG A 26 2.65 -12.93 23.31
C ARG A 26 3.04 -14.25 23.98
N GLU A 27 2.07 -14.98 24.53
CA GLU A 27 2.33 -16.30 25.14
C GLU A 27 2.93 -17.27 24.11
N ARG A 28 2.39 -17.32 22.89
CA ARG A 28 2.92 -18.16 21.81
C ARG A 28 4.31 -17.74 21.34
N LEU A 29 4.63 -16.45 21.37
CA LEU A 29 5.96 -15.95 21.01
C LEU A 29 7.02 -16.27 22.07
N ASN A 30 6.62 -16.44 23.33
CA ASN A 30 7.51 -16.85 24.41
C ASN A 30 7.87 -18.34 24.37
N ASP A 31 7.12 -19.15 23.61
CA ASP A 31 7.41 -20.56 23.37
C ASP A 31 8.14 -20.72 22.01
N PRO A 32 9.44 -21.10 22.00
CA PRO A 32 10.22 -21.26 20.77
C PRO A 32 9.64 -22.27 19.78
N SER A 33 8.88 -23.26 20.26
CA SER A 33 8.24 -24.28 19.41
C SER A 33 6.98 -23.76 18.69
N MET A 34 6.31 -22.76 19.28
CA MET A 34 5.09 -22.14 18.75
C MET A 34 5.36 -20.84 17.99
N ALA A 35 6.48 -20.16 18.27
CA ALA A 35 6.90 -18.95 17.58
C ALA A 35 7.12 -19.17 16.07
N THR A 36 7.44 -20.41 15.67
CA THR A 36 7.65 -20.80 14.27
C THR A 36 6.40 -21.32 13.55
N ASP A 37 5.26 -21.42 14.25
CA ASP A 37 4.01 -21.91 13.68
C ASP A 37 3.38 -20.92 12.66
N GLN A 38 2.63 -21.43 11.70
CA GLN A 38 1.85 -20.63 10.75
C GLN A 38 0.70 -19.89 11.43
N ALA A 39 0.08 -20.49 12.45
CA ALA A 39 -0.97 -19.83 13.21
C ALA A 39 -0.47 -18.52 13.84
N THR A 40 0.81 -18.46 14.21
CA THR A 40 1.45 -17.25 14.75
C THR A 40 1.57 -16.15 13.69
N LEU A 41 2.01 -16.47 12.46
CA LEU A 41 2.04 -15.49 11.35
C LEU A 41 0.63 -15.06 10.92
N ALA A 42 -0.32 -15.99 10.89
CA ALA A 42 -1.72 -15.69 10.60
C ALA A 42 -2.31 -14.73 11.64
N SER A 43 -2.04 -14.97 12.92
CA SER A 43 -2.48 -14.10 14.02
C SER A 43 -1.90 -12.69 13.90
N ILE A 44 -0.60 -12.58 13.60
CA ILE A 44 0.05 -11.28 13.37
C ILE A 44 -0.56 -10.57 12.17
N LEU A 45 -0.78 -11.26 11.05
CA LEU A 45 -1.40 -10.67 9.87
C LEU A 45 -2.81 -10.17 10.18
N MET A 46 -3.62 -10.95 10.89
CA MET A 46 -4.99 -10.56 11.25
C MET A 46 -4.99 -9.33 12.17
N LEU A 47 -4.13 -9.30 13.19
CA LEU A 47 -3.99 -8.15 14.08
C LEU A 47 -3.53 -6.90 13.32
N ALA A 48 -2.51 -7.01 12.46
CA ALA A 48 -2.08 -5.89 11.63
C ALA A 48 -3.21 -5.39 10.70
N GLN A 49 -3.99 -6.28 10.09
CA GLN A 49 -5.13 -5.85 9.27
C GLN A 49 -6.21 -5.16 10.09
N VAL A 50 -6.47 -5.63 11.32
CA VAL A 50 -7.40 -4.98 12.25
C VAL A 50 -6.89 -3.59 12.63
N ASP A 51 -5.60 -3.44 12.96
CA ASP A 51 -5.00 -2.16 13.31
C ASP A 51 -5.08 -1.15 12.15
N MET A 52 -4.76 -1.59 10.94
CA MET A 52 -4.93 -0.82 9.70
C MET A 52 -6.40 -0.42 9.46
N CYS A 53 -7.35 -1.29 9.80
CA CYS A 53 -8.77 -0.98 9.69
C CYS A 53 -9.26 -0.04 10.79
N SER A 54 -8.70 -0.10 12.01
CA SER A 54 -9.03 0.84 13.09
C SER A 54 -8.31 2.19 12.94
N GLY A 55 -7.20 2.23 12.19
CA GLY A 55 -6.32 3.38 12.06
C GLY A 55 -5.26 3.48 13.17
N ASP A 56 -4.86 2.36 13.75
CA ASP A 56 -3.90 2.27 14.86
C ASP A 56 -2.48 1.99 14.32
N CYS A 57 -1.69 3.05 14.20
CA CYS A 57 -0.44 3.05 13.45
C CYS A 57 0.70 2.37 14.21
N ILE A 58 0.70 2.59 15.53
CA ILE A 58 1.76 2.11 16.41
C ILE A 58 1.66 0.60 16.54
N GLU A 59 0.47 0.08 16.80
CA GLU A 59 0.23 -1.38 16.89
C GLU A 59 0.46 -2.05 15.54
N PHE A 60 0.01 -1.44 14.43
CA PHE A 60 0.29 -1.96 13.09
C PHE A 60 1.79 -2.12 12.81
N GLU A 61 2.59 -1.07 13.07
CA GLU A 61 4.03 -1.12 12.86
C GLU A 61 4.70 -2.15 13.78
N THR A 62 4.19 -2.29 15.01
CA THR A 62 4.66 -3.28 15.99
C THR A 62 4.44 -4.69 15.49
N HIS A 63 3.24 -4.99 14.96
CA HIS A 63 2.94 -6.29 14.35
C HIS A 63 3.79 -6.58 13.12
N LEU A 64 4.06 -5.60 12.26
CA LEU A 64 4.96 -5.78 11.11
C LEU A 64 6.40 -6.09 11.54
N LYS A 65 6.94 -5.38 12.53
CA LYS A 65 8.28 -5.65 13.08
C LYS A 65 8.35 -7.04 13.70
N ALA A 66 7.32 -7.46 14.42
CA ALA A 66 7.22 -8.81 14.99
C ALA A 66 7.22 -9.89 13.89
N ALA A 67 6.43 -9.69 12.83
CA ALA A 67 6.43 -10.59 11.66
C ALA A 67 7.82 -10.74 11.04
N VAL A 68 8.54 -9.63 10.85
CA VAL A 68 9.90 -9.65 10.29
C VAL A 68 10.87 -10.43 11.18
N ALA A 69 10.84 -10.20 12.50
CA ALA A 69 11.70 -10.92 13.45
C ALA A 69 11.46 -12.44 13.38
N ILE A 70 10.20 -12.85 13.31
CA ILE A 70 9.81 -14.26 13.20
C ILE A 70 10.25 -14.86 11.87
N LEU A 71 10.09 -14.13 10.75
CA LEU A 71 10.49 -14.63 9.44
C LEU A 71 12.02 -14.79 9.33
N ARG A 72 12.79 -13.87 9.94
CA ARG A 72 14.27 -13.93 10.00
C ARG A 72 14.80 -15.05 10.90
N GLY A 73 14.13 -15.32 12.02
CA GLY A 73 14.54 -16.36 12.96
C GLY A 73 14.32 -17.81 12.48
N ARG A 74 13.66 -18.00 11.33
CA ARG A 74 13.27 -19.33 10.83
C ARG A 74 14.26 -19.85 9.78
N HIS A 75 15.17 -20.73 10.19
CA HIS A 75 15.99 -21.53 9.27
C HIS A 75 15.20 -22.75 8.77
N ASN A 76 15.03 -22.90 7.45
CA ASN A 76 14.80 -24.18 6.75
C ASN A 76 13.47 -24.96 6.92
N GLU A 77 12.29 -24.35 6.84
CA GLU A 77 11.04 -25.14 6.72
C GLU A 77 10.22 -24.76 5.47
N GLN A 78 10.20 -25.69 4.51
CA GLN A 78 9.51 -25.65 3.21
C GLN A 78 8.02 -26.07 3.32
N SER A 79 7.25 -25.48 4.23
CA SER A 79 5.79 -25.77 4.29
C SER A 79 5.00 -24.94 3.26
N VAL A 80 4.21 -25.63 2.43
CA VAL A 80 3.55 -25.11 1.22
C VAL A 80 2.50 -24.02 1.50
N ASN A 81 1.95 -23.93 2.73
CA ASN A 81 0.95 -22.90 3.10
C ASN A 81 1.55 -21.59 3.63
N ARG A 82 2.89 -21.46 3.70
CA ARG A 82 3.55 -20.34 4.39
C ARG A 82 3.55 -19.03 3.61
N TYR A 83 3.47 -19.14 2.30
CA TYR A 83 3.81 -18.05 1.40
C TYR A 83 2.75 -16.97 1.32
N TYR A 84 1.46 -17.31 1.51
CA TYR A 84 0.38 -16.32 1.54
C TYR A 84 0.62 -15.24 2.61
N PHE A 85 0.87 -15.67 3.85
CA PHE A 85 1.06 -14.76 4.98
C PHE A 85 2.31 -13.89 4.79
N GLU A 86 3.42 -14.50 4.38
CA GLU A 86 4.68 -13.81 4.10
C GLU A 86 4.51 -12.75 3.00
N GLN A 87 3.91 -13.13 1.86
CA GLN A 87 3.64 -12.21 0.77
C GLN A 87 2.72 -11.06 1.21
N ARG A 88 1.67 -11.34 1.99
CA ARG A 88 0.75 -10.30 2.48
C ARG A 88 1.44 -9.35 3.46
N LEU A 89 2.34 -9.84 4.30
CA LEU A 89 3.10 -9.01 5.23
C LEU A 89 4.10 -8.13 4.49
N VAL A 90 4.78 -8.67 3.47
CA VAL A 90 5.64 -7.89 2.56
C VAL A 90 4.87 -6.79 1.84
N TRP A 91 3.66 -7.09 1.37
CA TRP A 91 2.77 -6.07 0.80
C TRP A 91 2.48 -4.94 1.78
N LEU A 92 1.98 -5.28 2.97
CA LEU A 92 1.54 -4.32 3.97
C LEU A 92 2.71 -3.43 4.42
N ASP A 93 3.88 -4.01 4.58
CA ASP A 93 5.10 -3.27 4.93
C ASP A 93 5.54 -2.32 3.81
N LEU A 94 5.59 -2.79 2.55
CA LEU A 94 5.96 -1.93 1.43
C LEU A 94 4.96 -0.79 1.26
N ILE A 95 3.67 -1.09 1.14
CA ILE A 95 2.63 -0.08 0.89
C ILE A 95 2.60 0.98 1.99
N SER A 96 2.75 0.61 3.26
CA SER A 96 2.79 1.59 4.35
C SER A 96 4.07 2.45 4.32
N SER A 97 5.18 1.92 3.82
CA SER A 97 6.41 2.72 3.63
C SER A 97 6.29 3.78 2.52
N THR A 98 5.43 3.56 1.52
CA THR A 98 5.29 4.49 0.37
C THR A 98 4.72 5.85 0.76
N SER A 99 4.07 5.92 1.92
CA SER A 99 3.40 7.10 2.45
C SER A 99 3.97 7.59 3.77
N SER A 100 5.16 7.15 4.14
CA SER A 100 5.82 7.58 5.37
C SER A 100 7.29 7.88 5.09
N ALA A 101 8.01 8.45 6.06
CA ALA A 101 9.44 8.68 5.90
C ALA A 101 10.26 7.38 6.06
N ARG A 102 9.72 6.36 6.76
CA ARG A 102 10.44 5.11 7.05
C ARG A 102 10.73 4.30 5.79
N ALA A 103 11.80 3.52 5.83
CA ALA A 103 12.03 2.44 4.87
C ALA A 103 11.14 1.23 5.21
N PRO A 104 10.87 0.34 4.25
CA PRO A 104 10.34 -0.99 4.55
C PRO A 104 11.19 -1.71 5.61
N ASN A 105 10.54 -2.49 6.48
CA ASN A 105 11.21 -3.37 7.42
C ASN A 105 11.87 -4.57 6.71
N PHE A 106 11.28 -5.03 5.60
CA PHE A 106 11.86 -6.06 4.74
C PHE A 106 12.91 -5.48 3.78
N THR A 107 14.04 -6.17 3.63
CA THR A 107 15.07 -5.84 2.64
C THR A 107 14.64 -6.23 1.23
N VAL A 108 15.26 -5.64 0.19
CA VAL A 108 15.02 -6.03 -1.22
C VAL A 108 15.18 -7.53 -1.42
N LYS A 109 16.21 -8.12 -0.79
CA LYS A 109 16.48 -9.56 -0.87
C LYS A 109 15.32 -10.37 -0.28
N GLU A 110 14.82 -9.98 0.89
CA GLU A 110 13.68 -10.65 1.54
C GLU A 110 12.39 -10.51 0.74
N ILE A 111 12.13 -9.33 0.18
CA ILE A 111 11.00 -9.10 -0.72
C ILE A 111 11.11 -10.02 -1.93
N ASN A 112 12.23 -9.99 -2.66
CA ASN A 112 12.43 -10.83 -3.84
C ASN A 112 12.32 -12.33 -3.51
N MET A 113 12.82 -12.76 -2.36
CA MET A 113 12.62 -14.14 -1.90
C MET A 113 11.12 -14.46 -1.71
N ALA A 114 10.34 -13.59 -1.08
CA ALA A 114 8.91 -13.80 -0.91
C ALA A 114 8.13 -13.81 -2.25
N LEU A 115 8.60 -13.01 -3.22
CA LEU A 115 8.00 -12.89 -4.56
C LEU A 115 8.32 -14.09 -5.47
N HIS A 116 9.54 -14.59 -5.45
CA HIS A 116 10.00 -15.60 -6.41
C HIS A 116 9.80 -17.05 -5.95
N ARG A 117 9.36 -17.28 -4.71
CA ARG A 117 9.12 -18.63 -4.16
C ARG A 117 8.02 -19.42 -4.91
N HIS A 118 7.18 -18.75 -5.71
CA HIS A 118 6.17 -19.39 -6.56
C HIS A 118 6.33 -18.99 -8.02
N SER A 119 7.04 -19.82 -8.77
CA SER A 119 7.07 -19.76 -10.24
C SER A 119 6.65 -21.13 -10.76
N ASN A 120 5.53 -21.20 -11.47
CA ASN A 120 5.07 -22.41 -12.14
C ASN A 120 5.36 -22.32 -13.65
N ALA A 121 5.19 -23.43 -14.38
CA ALA A 121 5.38 -23.49 -15.83
C ALA A 121 4.51 -22.47 -16.60
N ASP A 122 3.33 -22.12 -16.06
CA ASP A 122 2.39 -21.13 -16.62
C ASP A 122 2.73 -19.66 -16.24
N GLY A 123 3.83 -19.45 -15.50
CA GLY A 123 4.33 -18.14 -15.10
C GLY A 123 4.42 -17.92 -13.60
N ARG A 124 4.71 -16.67 -13.22
CA ARG A 124 4.72 -16.21 -11.82
C ARG A 124 3.30 -15.86 -11.42
N GLU A 125 2.67 -16.72 -10.62
CA GLU A 125 1.36 -16.45 -10.03
C GLU A 125 1.48 -16.26 -8.52
N TRP A 126 0.82 -15.22 -8.03
CA TRP A 126 0.53 -15.09 -6.60
C TRP A 126 -0.39 -16.23 -6.14
N SER A 127 -0.42 -16.48 -4.82
CA SER A 127 -1.65 -17.03 -4.25
C SER A 127 -2.77 -16.00 -4.47
N TYR A 128 -3.90 -16.44 -5.02
CA TYR A 128 -4.91 -15.63 -5.73
C TYR A 128 -5.50 -14.41 -4.98
N ASP A 129 -5.21 -14.24 -3.68
CA ASP A 129 -5.90 -13.31 -2.77
C ASP A 129 -4.99 -12.29 -2.07
N VAL A 130 -3.71 -12.19 -2.43
CA VAL A 130 -2.76 -11.36 -1.65
C VAL A 130 -2.65 -9.91 -2.14
N PHE A 131 -2.80 -9.65 -3.44
CA PHE A 131 -2.49 -8.34 -4.03
C PHE A 131 -3.58 -7.81 -4.97
N PRO A 132 -3.87 -6.51 -4.92
CA PRO A 132 -4.74 -5.86 -5.88
C PRO A 132 -4.05 -5.56 -7.23
N CYS A 133 -2.79 -5.96 -7.43
CA CYS A 133 -2.06 -5.77 -8.70
C CYS A 133 -1.20 -7.00 -9.09
N PRO A 134 -0.90 -7.19 -10.39
CA PRO A 134 0.02 -8.22 -10.86
C PRO A 134 1.42 -8.09 -10.24
N ILE A 135 2.12 -9.23 -10.07
CA ILE A 135 3.45 -9.29 -9.43
C ILE A 135 4.46 -8.37 -10.13
N ASP A 136 4.44 -8.33 -11.45
CA ASP A 136 5.33 -7.49 -12.26
C ASP A 136 5.15 -5.99 -11.93
N LEU A 137 3.93 -5.53 -11.61
CA LEU A 137 3.69 -4.14 -11.19
C LEU A 137 4.14 -3.92 -9.74
N PHE A 138 3.96 -4.91 -8.86
CA PHE A 138 4.45 -4.80 -7.49
C PHE A 138 5.98 -4.74 -7.43
N GLU A 139 6.68 -5.52 -8.24
CA GLU A 139 8.15 -5.45 -8.38
C GLU A 139 8.58 -4.04 -8.82
N MET A 140 7.89 -3.45 -9.80
CA MET A 140 8.17 -2.07 -10.19
C MET A 140 7.93 -1.08 -9.04
N LEU A 141 6.88 -1.27 -8.24
CA LEU A 141 6.64 -0.44 -7.06
C LEU A 141 7.74 -0.60 -6.00
N VAL A 142 8.25 -1.83 -5.80
CA VAL A 142 9.41 -2.10 -4.93
C VAL A 142 10.63 -1.35 -5.45
N ASP A 143 10.96 -1.48 -6.73
CA ASP A 143 12.10 -0.81 -7.37
C ASP A 143 12.04 0.71 -7.14
N VAL A 144 10.89 1.33 -7.45
CA VAL A 144 10.66 2.78 -7.29
C VAL A 144 10.82 3.20 -5.82
N THR A 145 10.18 2.46 -4.91
CA THR A 145 10.22 2.77 -3.47
C THR A 145 11.63 2.66 -2.94
N MET A 146 12.34 1.58 -3.26
CA MET A 146 13.68 1.33 -2.74
C MET A 146 14.71 2.28 -3.33
N LEU A 147 14.60 2.65 -4.62
CA LEU A 147 15.42 3.70 -5.22
C LEU A 147 15.32 4.98 -4.41
N TYR A 148 14.10 5.47 -4.17
CA TYR A 148 13.88 6.70 -3.41
C TYR A 148 14.34 6.60 -1.95
N LYS A 149 14.07 5.48 -1.28
CA LYS A 149 14.39 5.30 0.15
C LYS A 149 15.87 5.09 0.42
N SER A 150 16.61 4.56 -0.57
CA SER A 150 18.07 4.42 -0.49
C SER A 150 18.82 5.73 -0.70
N HIS A 151 18.12 6.77 -1.18
CA HIS A 151 18.76 7.99 -1.63
C HIS A 151 18.99 8.99 -0.47
N PRO A 152 20.25 9.44 -0.22
CA PRO A 152 20.58 10.32 0.89
C PRO A 152 20.05 11.75 0.74
N ASN A 153 20.05 12.28 -0.49
CA ASN A 153 19.66 13.66 -0.80
C ASN A 153 18.43 13.70 -1.70
N ARG A 154 17.24 13.74 -1.09
CA ARG A 154 15.94 13.61 -1.78
C ARG A 154 15.66 14.71 -2.79
N ASP A 155 16.36 15.83 -2.70
CA ASP A 155 16.08 17.03 -3.51
C ASP A 155 17.02 17.17 -4.73
N ASP A 156 18.08 16.35 -4.83
CA ASP A 156 19.08 16.44 -5.91
C ASP A 156 19.53 15.05 -6.42
N PRO A 157 18.71 14.37 -7.24
CA PRO A 157 19.04 13.07 -7.80
C PRO A 157 20.19 13.17 -8.82
N THR A 158 21.06 12.16 -8.83
CA THR A 158 22.18 12.07 -9.79
C THR A 158 21.68 11.75 -11.21
N GLU A 159 22.49 12.06 -12.23
CA GLU A 159 22.16 11.77 -13.64
C GLU A 159 21.82 10.28 -13.87
N LYS A 160 22.60 9.37 -13.27
CA LYS A 160 22.37 7.92 -13.32
C LYS A 160 21.01 7.52 -12.74
N GLU A 161 20.53 8.23 -11.74
CA GLU A 161 19.22 7.96 -11.13
C GLU A 161 18.09 8.51 -11.97
N LEU A 162 18.28 9.68 -12.58
CA LEU A 162 17.34 10.22 -13.56
C LEU A 162 17.18 9.25 -14.75
N GLU A 163 18.29 8.68 -15.26
CA GLU A 163 18.27 7.63 -16.29
C GLU A 163 17.49 6.38 -15.82
N HIS A 164 17.69 5.96 -14.57
CA HIS A 164 16.97 4.82 -13.99
C HIS A 164 15.47 5.12 -13.84
N VAL A 165 15.11 6.33 -13.40
CA VAL A 165 13.71 6.77 -13.32
C VAL A 165 13.05 6.78 -14.69
N ASP A 166 13.72 7.31 -15.72
CA ASP A 166 13.22 7.32 -17.09
C ASP A 166 13.05 5.89 -17.64
N TYR A 167 13.99 5.00 -17.34
CA TYR A 167 13.89 3.58 -17.67
C TYR A 167 12.67 2.92 -16.99
N MET A 168 12.45 3.15 -15.69
CA MET A 168 11.29 2.62 -14.96
C MET A 168 9.97 3.18 -15.51
N MET A 169 9.91 4.48 -15.80
CA MET A 169 8.74 5.12 -16.41
C MET A 169 8.45 4.50 -17.80
N GLY A 170 9.49 4.27 -18.60
CA GLY A 170 9.40 3.59 -19.89
C GLY A 170 8.88 2.15 -19.78
N ARG A 171 9.35 1.39 -18.78
CA ARG A 171 8.86 0.04 -18.46
C ARG A 171 7.37 0.07 -18.11
N LEU A 172 6.94 0.98 -17.22
CA LEU A 172 5.54 1.10 -16.81
C LEU A 172 4.62 1.45 -18.01
N ARG A 173 5.06 2.34 -18.91
CA ARG A 173 4.30 2.72 -20.11
C ARG A 173 4.08 1.56 -21.08
N LYS A 174 5.12 0.76 -21.29
CA LYS A 174 5.12 -0.40 -22.20
C LYS A 174 4.60 -1.68 -21.55
N TRP A 175 4.32 -1.66 -20.25
CA TRP A 175 3.83 -2.83 -19.55
C TRP A 175 2.48 -3.25 -20.10
N GLU A 176 2.35 -4.55 -20.36
CA GLU A 176 1.11 -5.20 -20.77
C GLU A 176 0.87 -6.40 -19.86
N SER A 177 -0.39 -6.68 -19.56
CA SER A 177 -0.72 -7.87 -18.78
C SER A 177 -0.48 -9.11 -19.61
N ARG A 178 0.22 -10.10 -19.03
CA ARG A 178 0.38 -11.43 -19.64
C ARG A 178 -0.95 -12.18 -19.81
N ARG A 179 -2.02 -11.69 -19.19
CA ARG A 179 -3.35 -12.30 -19.21
C ARG A 179 -4.35 -11.33 -19.80
N THR A 180 -5.33 -11.87 -20.51
CA THR A 180 -6.49 -11.11 -20.93
C THR A 180 -7.29 -10.70 -19.70
N LEU A 181 -7.22 -9.42 -19.34
CA LEU A 181 -8.01 -8.84 -18.27
C LEU A 181 -9.27 -8.18 -18.86
N SER A 182 -10.40 -8.39 -18.20
CA SER A 182 -11.69 -7.79 -18.58
C SER A 182 -12.41 -7.16 -17.38
N GLY A 183 -13.42 -6.34 -17.68
CA GLY A 183 -14.28 -5.71 -16.68
C GLY A 183 -13.53 -4.91 -15.61
N SER A 184 -14.02 -4.97 -14.37
CA SER A 184 -13.45 -4.24 -13.23
C SER A 184 -12.00 -4.63 -12.93
N ARG A 185 -11.60 -5.88 -13.20
CA ARG A 185 -10.22 -6.33 -12.97
C ARG A 185 -9.24 -5.59 -13.87
N LYS A 186 -9.56 -5.41 -15.16
CA LYS A 186 -8.73 -4.63 -16.09
C LYS A 186 -8.52 -3.21 -15.58
N HIS A 187 -9.61 -2.54 -15.20
CA HIS A 187 -9.54 -1.16 -14.71
C HIS A 187 -8.81 -1.04 -13.38
N MET A 188 -8.93 -2.03 -12.48
CA MET A 188 -8.19 -2.04 -11.24
C MET A 188 -6.68 -2.12 -11.51
N VAL A 189 -6.26 -3.04 -12.38
CA VAL A 189 -4.86 -3.22 -12.75
C VAL A 189 -4.27 -1.98 -13.43
N GLU A 190 -5.00 -1.37 -14.37
CA GLU A 190 -4.55 -0.11 -14.99
C GLU A 190 -4.51 1.04 -13.98
N GLY A 191 -5.47 1.11 -13.04
CA GLY A 191 -5.44 2.07 -11.94
C GLY A 191 -4.15 1.94 -11.11
N TRP A 192 -3.72 0.71 -10.80
CA TRP A 192 -2.43 0.45 -10.16
C TRP A 192 -1.24 0.87 -11.01
N ARG A 193 -1.22 0.53 -12.30
CA ARG A 193 -0.14 0.90 -13.21
C ARG A 193 0.06 2.42 -13.27
N PHE A 194 -1.02 3.17 -13.51
CA PHE A 194 -0.97 4.62 -13.52
C PHE A 194 -0.67 5.20 -12.13
N GLY A 195 -1.16 4.59 -11.05
CA GLY A 195 -0.84 4.99 -9.67
C GLY A 195 0.65 4.91 -9.38
N ILE A 196 1.34 3.85 -9.83
CA ILE A 196 2.79 3.71 -9.69
C ILE A 196 3.52 4.78 -10.51
N MET A 197 3.04 5.10 -11.72
CA MET A 197 3.61 6.18 -12.53
C MET A 197 3.44 7.55 -11.86
N VAL A 198 2.28 7.82 -11.25
CA VAL A 198 2.05 9.04 -10.47
C VAL A 198 3.02 9.10 -9.30
N TYR A 199 3.15 8.00 -8.55
CA TYR A 199 4.08 7.91 -7.41
C TYR A 199 5.52 8.19 -7.84
N LEU A 200 6.00 7.53 -8.90
CA LEU A 200 7.34 7.77 -9.45
C LEU A 200 7.56 9.24 -9.85
N ALA A 201 6.60 9.84 -10.55
CA ALA A 201 6.69 11.23 -10.98
C ALA A 201 6.65 12.25 -9.82
N GLN A 202 6.04 11.89 -8.68
CA GLN A 202 6.03 12.71 -7.47
C GLN A 202 7.37 12.67 -6.74
N LEU A 203 7.98 11.48 -6.64
CA LEU A 203 9.26 11.31 -5.95
C LEU A 203 10.43 11.95 -6.69
N PHE A 204 10.37 12.03 -8.02
CA PHE A 204 11.45 12.55 -8.86
C PHE A 204 10.95 13.64 -9.83
N PRO A 205 10.56 14.82 -9.32
CA PRO A 205 9.94 15.88 -10.13
C PRO A 205 10.88 16.51 -11.17
N THR A 206 12.20 16.30 -11.04
CA THR A 206 13.25 16.86 -11.91
C THR A 206 13.52 16.01 -13.17
N THR A 207 12.99 14.79 -13.26
CA THR A 207 13.05 13.99 -14.50
C THR A 207 12.21 14.62 -15.62
N SER A 208 12.76 14.60 -16.83
CA SER A 208 12.55 15.59 -17.90
C SER A 208 11.11 15.73 -18.43
N LYS A 209 10.59 16.96 -18.34
CA LYS A 209 9.78 17.75 -19.33
C LYS A 209 8.55 17.13 -20.04
N THR A 210 8.19 15.86 -19.83
CA THR A 210 7.23 15.16 -20.71
C THR A 210 6.18 14.32 -19.99
N VAL A 211 6.29 14.17 -18.67
CA VAL A 211 5.26 13.49 -17.88
C VAL A 211 4.21 14.50 -17.44
N GLN A 212 3.12 14.60 -18.21
CA GLN A 212 1.95 15.38 -17.77
C GLN A 212 1.35 14.69 -16.54
N ARG A 213 1.75 15.13 -15.33
CA ARG A 213 1.22 14.62 -14.05
C ARG A 213 -0.32 14.64 -14.05
N SER A 214 -0.91 15.71 -14.59
CA SER A 214 -2.35 15.86 -14.80
C SER A 214 -2.96 14.77 -15.68
N HIS A 215 -2.26 14.32 -16.72
CA HIS A 215 -2.71 13.20 -17.55
C HIS A 215 -2.69 11.90 -16.77
N LEU A 216 -1.61 11.61 -16.02
CA LEU A 216 -1.51 10.38 -15.22
C LEU A 216 -2.59 10.32 -14.13
N THR A 217 -2.82 11.42 -13.40
CA THR A 217 -3.89 11.48 -12.40
C THR A 217 -5.27 11.30 -13.04
N SER A 218 -5.50 11.92 -14.20
CA SER A 218 -6.74 11.72 -14.97
C SER A 218 -6.96 10.26 -15.37
N GLN A 219 -5.90 9.53 -15.76
CA GLN A 219 -6.00 8.11 -16.09
C GLN A 219 -6.37 7.24 -14.87
N VAL A 220 -5.76 7.49 -13.70
CA VAL A 220 -6.14 6.80 -12.45
C VAL A 220 -7.63 7.02 -12.15
N LEU A 221 -8.10 8.26 -12.21
CA LEU A 221 -9.49 8.60 -11.91
C LEU A 221 -10.46 8.08 -12.98
N HIS A 222 -10.06 8.06 -14.25
CA HIS A 222 -10.85 7.46 -15.33
C HIS A 222 -11.11 5.97 -15.04
N HIS A 223 -10.07 5.20 -14.74
CA HIS A 223 -10.24 3.78 -14.42
C HIS A 223 -11.01 3.55 -13.13
N ALA A 224 -10.82 4.39 -12.12
CA ALA A 224 -11.63 4.33 -10.91
C ALA A 224 -13.13 4.52 -11.22
N LYS A 225 -13.50 5.51 -12.04
CA LYS A 225 -14.90 5.78 -12.43
C LYS A 225 -15.58 4.59 -13.11
N LEU A 226 -14.82 3.74 -13.82
CA LEU A 226 -15.34 2.54 -14.48
C LEU A 226 -15.56 1.36 -13.53
N ILE A 227 -15.22 1.50 -12.25
CA ILE A 227 -15.46 0.51 -11.20
C ILE A 227 -16.50 1.06 -10.23
N HIS A 228 -17.50 0.25 -9.91
CA HIS A 228 -18.52 0.60 -8.92
C HIS A 228 -17.86 1.00 -7.58
N PRO A 229 -18.18 2.19 -7.01
CA PRO A 229 -17.46 2.75 -5.88
C PRO A 229 -17.51 1.87 -4.62
N VAL A 230 -18.61 1.12 -4.46
CA VAL A 230 -18.82 0.15 -3.38
C VAL A 230 -18.59 -1.25 -3.94
N SER A 231 -17.34 -1.67 -4.05
CA SER A 231 -16.93 -3.01 -4.51
C SER A 231 -15.53 -3.36 -4.03
N SER A 232 -15.20 -4.66 -3.91
CA SER A 232 -13.85 -5.12 -3.54
C SER A 232 -12.75 -4.60 -4.49
N TRP A 233 -13.09 -4.46 -5.79
CA TRP A 233 -12.23 -3.85 -6.80
C TRP A 233 -11.96 -2.36 -6.54
N SER A 234 -12.96 -1.63 -6.06
CA SER A 234 -12.82 -0.21 -5.72
C SER A 234 -12.01 0.00 -4.44
N TYR A 235 -12.23 -0.82 -3.41
CA TYR A 235 -11.47 -0.76 -2.17
C TYR A 235 -9.97 -0.99 -2.40
N SER A 236 -9.68 -1.87 -3.36
CA SER A 236 -8.33 -2.17 -3.84
C SER A 236 -7.63 -1.00 -4.56
N LEU A 237 -8.36 0.08 -4.89
CA LEU A 237 -7.82 1.29 -5.53
C LEU A 237 -7.48 2.41 -4.54
N LEU A 238 -7.57 2.18 -3.23
CA LEU A 238 -7.24 3.18 -2.21
C LEU A 238 -5.88 3.84 -2.45
N TRP A 239 -4.82 3.03 -2.60
CA TRP A 239 -3.47 3.55 -2.78
C TRP A 239 -3.31 4.33 -4.11
N PRO A 240 -3.70 3.80 -5.28
CA PRO A 240 -3.63 4.57 -6.52
C PRO A 240 -4.40 5.89 -6.49
N ILE A 241 -5.63 5.88 -5.95
CA ILE A 241 -6.46 7.09 -5.83
C ILE A 241 -5.81 8.11 -4.91
N PHE A 242 -5.22 7.66 -3.80
CA PHE A 242 -4.50 8.55 -2.92
C PHE A 242 -3.28 9.18 -3.60
N GLN A 243 -2.45 8.38 -4.29
CA GLN A 243 -1.31 8.93 -5.02
C GLN A 243 -1.76 9.96 -6.06
N ALA A 244 -2.86 9.68 -6.78
CA ALA A 244 -3.46 10.66 -7.69
C ALA A 244 -3.90 11.94 -6.96
N GLY A 245 -4.56 11.81 -5.80
CA GLY A 245 -4.99 12.94 -4.96
C GLY A 245 -3.83 13.80 -4.48
N VAL A 246 -2.73 13.18 -4.04
CA VAL A 246 -1.49 13.89 -3.68
C VAL A 246 -0.87 14.57 -4.89
N ALA A 247 -1.10 14.11 -6.13
CA ALA A 247 -0.55 14.77 -7.32
C ALA A 247 -1.42 15.94 -7.83
N LEU A 248 -2.65 16.12 -7.30
CA LEU A 248 -3.55 17.19 -7.77
C LEU A 248 -3.06 18.59 -7.38
N ASP A 249 -3.20 19.51 -8.32
CA ASP A 249 -2.92 20.94 -8.10
C ASP A 249 -4.11 21.65 -7.43
N SER A 250 -3.94 22.92 -7.06
CA SER A 250 -4.97 23.71 -6.38
C SER A 250 -6.27 23.84 -7.20
N GLY A 251 -6.15 24.01 -8.52
CA GLY A 251 -7.29 24.26 -9.43
C GLY A 251 -8.14 23.03 -9.82
N GLN A 252 -7.74 21.82 -9.45
CA GLN A 252 -8.44 20.58 -9.84
C GLN A 252 -9.58 20.20 -8.87
N LEU A 253 -10.55 21.09 -8.70
CA LEU A 253 -11.61 20.94 -7.70
C LEU A 253 -12.52 19.72 -7.98
N LEU A 254 -12.86 19.47 -9.24
CA LEU A 254 -13.75 18.36 -9.63
C LEU A 254 -13.11 16.99 -9.34
N GLU A 255 -11.81 16.85 -9.56
CA GLU A 255 -11.05 15.66 -9.25
C GLU A 255 -10.95 15.44 -7.74
N LYS A 256 -10.72 16.50 -6.96
CA LYS A 256 -10.73 16.44 -5.49
C LYS A 256 -12.08 15.98 -4.96
N ASP A 257 -13.17 16.55 -5.46
CA ASP A 257 -14.54 16.15 -5.08
C ASP A 257 -14.86 14.70 -5.45
N CYS A 258 -14.39 14.25 -6.61
CA CYS A 258 -14.50 12.85 -7.02
C CYS A 258 -13.79 11.90 -6.05
N ILE A 259 -12.59 12.27 -5.59
CA ILE A 259 -11.81 11.48 -4.62
C ILE A 259 -12.51 11.48 -3.26
N ARG A 260 -12.90 12.65 -2.74
CA ARG A 260 -13.64 12.80 -1.48
C ARG A 260 -14.87 11.92 -1.44
N SER A 261 -15.73 12.06 -2.45
CA SER A 261 -16.98 11.29 -2.54
C SER A 261 -16.72 9.79 -2.53
N ARG A 262 -15.68 9.35 -3.25
CA ARG A 262 -15.32 7.92 -3.33
C ARG A 262 -14.77 7.36 -2.03
N LEU A 263 -13.86 8.07 -1.36
CA LEU A 263 -13.31 7.65 -0.07
C LEU A 263 -14.40 7.62 1.01
N LYS A 264 -15.31 8.60 1.01
CA LYS A 264 -16.48 8.63 1.89
C LYS A 264 -17.39 7.41 1.66
N GLN A 265 -17.75 7.11 0.42
CA GLN A 265 -18.58 5.94 0.09
C GLN A 265 -17.91 4.61 0.50
N ALA A 266 -16.59 4.49 0.33
CA ALA A 266 -15.85 3.31 0.75
C ALA A 266 -15.84 3.16 2.28
N TYR A 267 -15.62 4.26 3.02
CA TYR A 267 -15.70 4.29 4.47
C TYR A 267 -17.10 3.91 4.97
N GLU A 268 -18.16 4.50 4.41
CA GLU A 268 -19.55 4.21 4.78
C GLU A 268 -19.92 2.74 4.53
N ALA A 269 -19.38 2.14 3.45
CA ALA A 269 -19.63 0.76 3.10
C ALA A 269 -18.92 -0.25 4.02
N VAL A 270 -17.61 -0.08 4.24
CA VAL A 270 -16.77 -1.10 4.92
C VAL A 270 -16.51 -0.74 6.39
N GLY A 271 -16.50 0.55 6.73
CA GLY A 271 -16.24 1.05 8.08
C GLY A 271 -14.77 1.00 8.49
N CYS A 272 -13.84 0.87 7.53
CA CYS A 272 -12.40 0.88 7.80
C CYS A 272 -11.84 2.29 7.80
N SER A 273 -11.23 2.70 8.91
CA SER A 273 -10.70 4.05 9.15
C SER A 273 -9.64 4.47 8.12
N HIS A 274 -8.91 3.56 7.47
CA HIS A 274 -7.91 3.95 6.47
C HIS A 274 -8.49 4.75 5.28
N PHE A 275 -9.76 4.57 4.92
CA PHE A 275 -10.41 5.41 3.90
C PHE A 275 -10.62 6.84 4.39
N ARG A 276 -11.06 6.99 5.65
CA ARG A 276 -11.22 8.29 6.30
C ARG A 276 -9.86 8.97 6.50
N ASN A 277 -8.88 8.25 7.04
CA ASN A 277 -7.52 8.75 7.25
C ASN A 277 -6.89 9.23 5.93
N ALA A 278 -7.11 8.51 4.83
CA ALA A 278 -6.65 8.94 3.51
C ALA A 278 -7.34 10.24 3.06
N ALA A 279 -8.65 10.39 3.30
CA ALA A 279 -9.37 11.62 2.97
C ALA A 279 -8.85 12.81 3.81
N ASP A 280 -8.75 12.64 5.13
CA ASP A 280 -8.26 13.67 6.05
C ASP A 280 -6.82 14.09 5.71
N THR A 281 -5.97 13.11 5.33
CA THR A 281 -4.60 13.38 4.88
C THR A 281 -4.58 14.19 3.59
N LEU A 282 -5.46 13.89 2.62
CA LEU A 282 -5.54 14.64 1.38
C LEU A 282 -6.00 16.09 1.60
N GLU A 283 -6.94 16.34 2.50
CA GLU A 283 -7.35 17.71 2.83
C GLU A 283 -6.16 18.52 3.35
N LEU A 284 -5.38 17.96 4.29
CA LEU A 284 -4.16 18.60 4.81
C LEU A 284 -3.12 18.87 3.71
N VAL A 285 -2.96 17.94 2.76
CA VAL A 285 -2.06 18.10 1.62
C VAL A 285 -2.54 19.24 0.72
N TRP A 286 -3.85 19.31 0.45
CA TRP A 286 -4.43 20.33 -0.42
C TRP A 286 -4.41 21.71 0.22
N GLU A 287 -4.66 21.82 1.53
CA GLU A 287 -4.57 23.07 2.30
C GLU A 287 -3.14 23.64 2.35
N LYS A 288 -2.14 22.78 2.60
CA LYS A 288 -0.73 23.23 2.60
C LYS A 288 -0.29 23.77 1.25
N ARG A 289 -0.76 23.17 0.16
CA ARG A 289 -0.46 23.64 -1.21
C ARG A 289 -1.12 24.97 -1.54
N THR A 290 -2.33 25.23 -1.05
CA THR A 290 -2.98 26.53 -1.24
C THR A 290 -2.26 27.66 -0.51
N ASN A 291 -1.60 27.34 0.62
CA ASN A 291 -0.91 28.33 1.45
C ASN A 291 0.54 28.61 1.03
N GLY A 292 1.06 27.96 -0.02
CA GLY A 292 2.40 28.23 -0.56
C GLY A 292 3.55 27.60 0.23
N ASP A 293 3.28 26.77 1.24
CA ASP A 293 4.30 26.04 2.00
C ASP A 293 4.83 24.85 1.18
N LEU A 294 5.69 25.15 0.21
CA LEU A 294 6.32 24.17 -0.70
C LEU A 294 7.48 23.37 -0.08
N ALA A 295 7.88 23.67 1.15
CA ALA A 295 9.05 23.05 1.81
C ALA A 295 8.79 21.66 2.42
N ALA A 296 7.76 20.93 1.97
CA ALA A 296 7.36 19.66 2.59
C ALA A 296 7.39 18.45 1.64
N ASN A 297 8.20 18.47 0.57
CA ASN A 297 8.45 17.26 -0.24
C ASN A 297 9.12 16.12 0.56
N GLY A 298 9.54 16.36 1.81
CA GLY A 298 10.09 15.35 2.72
C GLY A 298 9.23 14.99 3.95
N SER A 299 8.06 15.61 4.17
CA SER A 299 7.34 15.52 5.46
C SER A 299 5.86 15.16 5.35
N TYR A 300 5.50 14.24 4.47
CA TYR A 300 4.24 13.50 4.62
C TYR A 300 4.51 12.31 5.56
N GLY A 301 4.83 12.62 6.81
CA GLY A 301 5.07 11.65 7.88
C GLY A 301 3.81 10.93 8.37
N ARG A 302 2.71 10.98 7.62
CA ARG A 302 1.44 10.31 7.95
C ARG A 302 1.14 9.27 6.88
N THR A 303 1.17 8.02 7.32
CA THR A 303 0.99 6.86 6.45
C THR A 303 -0.47 6.84 5.99
N ILE A 304 -0.77 6.68 4.71
CA ILE A 304 -2.18 6.58 4.28
C ILE A 304 -2.90 5.35 4.78
N MET A 305 -2.15 4.30 5.11
CA MET A 305 -2.72 3.15 5.77
C MET A 305 -2.93 3.38 7.27
N LEU A 306 -2.36 4.44 7.86
CA LEU A 306 -2.19 4.61 9.30
C LEU A 306 -2.08 6.12 9.66
N ALA A 307 -3.13 6.66 10.29
CA ALA A 307 -3.28 8.06 10.70
C ALA A 307 -2.00 8.80 11.17
#